data_AF-A0A6J8AG70-F1
#
_entry.id   AF-A0A6J8AG70-F1
#
_cell.length_a   1.000
_cell.length_b   1.000
_cell.length_c   1.000
_cell.angle_alpha   90.00
_cell.angle_beta   90.00
_cell.angle_gamma   90.00
#
_symmetry.space_group_name_H-M   'P 1'
#
loop_
_entity.id
_entity.type
_entity.pdbx_description
1 polymer ?
#
loop_
_entity_poly.entity_id
_entity_poly.type
_entity_poly.pdbx_seq_one_letter_code
_entity_poly.pdbx_strand_id
1 'polypeptide(L)'
;MTRRSSEYSLYNAQRFQRSLGLRSVQNIFEIVPAVHFVPKIRPRRVKSPEAALFKKVRHDLSNKSIILMKNVVIDPSKQNRVAKGGEDIHLVIGQTEKDEEITVQNGFFSITSKELPNVKFPNLSHFNNWFAGISKRDHSYHEKFDEFPFTVLVRRGDYANLYWTLMELYNTYLTVRLLNENPKATNVIMMDAHPSGKLDNLWSLLFGNIYRIGHMSKKSFHKKLAWVIPISDGPMLKSIQKIPFVEDFKFSLYQGVQNSISLYHNCTDIKKVTFILRKDYVAHPRNQRGKVQRKLSNENEVMDYLTKNLTKTEINPIQIDLLPIEEQIKIIYETSILIGIHGAGLAHTLLLRSGSTLIELFPSSYKRFPNKHFQQFAYWADAHYDRWYSRSPQRKNDSWVYVEPDVPYKLIKHAVERFCKNY
;
A
#
# COMPACT_ATOMS: atom_id res chain seq x y z
N MET A 1 -8.79 4.94 48.08
CA MET A 1 -10.18 5.48 48.13
C MET A 1 -10.13 6.89 47.55
N THR A 2 -10.99 7.37 46.64
CA THR A 2 -12.04 6.69 45.85
C THR A 2 -12.41 7.51 44.59
N ARG A 3 -12.66 6.82 43.46
CA ARG A 3 -13.44 7.23 42.26
C ARG A 3 -13.77 8.73 42.03
N ARG A 4 -13.26 9.33 40.94
CA ARG A 4 -14.04 10.02 39.86
C ARG A 4 -13.12 10.72 38.83
N SER A 5 -12.97 10.13 37.63
CA SER A 5 -12.42 10.84 36.43
C SER A 5 -12.48 10.04 35.10
N SER A 6 -12.93 8.78 35.08
CA SER A 6 -12.67 7.83 33.98
C SER A 6 -13.80 7.58 32.96
N GLU A 7 -14.85 8.41 32.90
CA GLU A 7 -16.06 8.12 32.09
C GLU A 7 -16.31 9.06 30.88
N TYR A 8 -15.46 10.06 30.64
CA TYR A 8 -15.76 11.12 29.66
C TYR A 8 -15.47 10.81 28.18
N SER A 9 -14.86 9.67 27.84
CA SER A 9 -14.52 9.31 26.44
C SER A 9 -15.42 8.25 25.81
N LEU A 10 -16.11 7.41 26.59
CA LEU A 10 -16.95 6.31 26.07
C LEU A 10 -18.43 6.67 25.88
N TYR A 11 -18.94 7.66 26.63
CA TYR A 11 -20.36 8.01 26.65
C TYR A 11 -20.88 8.56 25.31
N ASN A 12 -20.04 9.30 24.57
CA ASN A 12 -20.43 9.91 23.30
C ASN A 12 -20.41 8.94 22.10
N ALA A 13 -19.63 7.86 22.15
CA ALA A 13 -19.58 6.87 21.07
C ALA A 13 -20.88 6.04 20.98
N GLN A 14 -21.50 5.70 22.12
CA GLN A 14 -22.68 4.83 22.16
C GLN A 14 -24.00 5.59 22.00
N ARG A 15 -24.08 6.88 22.38
CA ARG A 15 -25.33 7.64 22.35
C ARG A 15 -25.82 7.99 20.94
N PHE A 16 -24.94 8.00 19.93
CA PHE A 16 -25.30 8.24 18.53
C PHE A 16 -26.03 7.05 17.86
N GLN A 17 -26.03 5.86 18.48
CA GLN A 17 -26.60 4.63 17.88
C GLN A 17 -28.08 4.36 18.19
N ARG A 18 -28.77 5.16 19.03
CA ARG A 18 -30.11 4.80 19.58
C ARG A 18 -31.29 5.72 19.23
N SER A 19 -31.12 6.78 18.43
CA SER A 19 -32.14 7.86 18.30
C SER A 19 -33.00 7.85 17.02
N LEU A 20 -32.81 6.94 16.05
CA LEU A 20 -33.47 7.00 14.74
C LEU A 20 -34.10 5.68 14.28
N GLY A 21 -35.33 5.43 14.75
CA GLY A 21 -36.18 4.42 14.13
C GLY A 21 -36.80 4.91 12.81
N LEU A 22 -36.57 4.20 11.69
CA LEU A 22 -37.59 3.82 10.68
C LEU A 22 -36.98 3.20 9.39
N ARG A 23 -37.39 1.96 9.10
CA ARG A 23 -37.67 1.34 7.78
C ARG A 23 -36.64 1.44 6.62
N SER A 24 -35.58 0.63 6.73
CA SER A 24 -35.28 -0.49 5.80
C SER A 24 -35.54 -0.39 4.27
N VAL A 25 -34.49 -0.14 3.47
CA VAL A 25 -34.33 -0.37 1.99
C VAL A 25 -32.80 -0.41 1.75
N GLN A 26 -32.13 -1.51 1.39
CA GLN A 26 -32.15 -2.32 0.14
C GLN A 26 -31.79 -1.52 -1.12
N ASN A 27 -30.58 -1.72 -1.65
CA ASN A 27 -30.18 -1.59 -3.07
C ASN A 27 -28.65 -1.68 -3.13
N ILE A 28 -28.16 -2.90 -2.98
CA ILE A 28 -26.93 -3.33 -3.64
C ILE A 28 -27.45 -4.01 -4.91
N PHE A 29 -27.04 -3.56 -6.10
CA PHE A 29 -27.10 -4.42 -7.29
C PHE A 29 -25.79 -5.23 -7.27
N GLU A 30 -25.76 -6.55 -7.18
CA GLU A 30 -26.47 -7.60 -7.93
C GLU A 30 -25.91 -7.83 -9.34
N ILE A 31 -24.94 -8.75 -9.39
CA ILE A 31 -24.81 -9.73 -10.47
C ILE A 31 -25.37 -11.04 -9.89
N VAL A 32 -26.63 -11.36 -10.18
CA VAL A 32 -27.35 -12.58 -9.76
C VAL A 32 -28.46 -12.85 -10.81
N PRO A 33 -29.02 -14.07 -10.96
CA PRO A 33 -29.67 -14.89 -9.91
C PRO A 33 -28.92 -16.18 -9.53
N ALA A 34 -29.15 -16.82 -8.37
CA ALA A 34 -29.78 -16.32 -7.13
C ALA A 34 -29.40 -17.20 -5.90
N VAL A 35 -29.00 -16.57 -4.79
CA VAL A 35 -29.10 -17.13 -3.42
C VAL A 35 -29.39 -15.98 -2.43
N HIS A 36 -30.60 -15.92 -1.86
CA HIS A 36 -30.95 -15.00 -0.76
C HIS A 36 -30.39 -15.54 0.58
N PHE A 37 -30.13 -14.77 1.64
CA PHE A 37 -30.98 -13.86 2.45
C PHE A 37 -30.03 -12.88 3.23
N VAL A 38 -30.36 -11.84 4.03
CA VAL A 38 -31.43 -10.82 4.28
C VAL A 38 -30.92 -10.00 5.53
N PRO A 39 -31.39 -8.79 5.95
CA PRO A 39 -32.52 -7.96 5.50
C PRO A 39 -32.09 -6.60 4.90
N LYS A 40 -32.25 -5.48 5.64
CA LYS A 40 -32.24 -4.09 5.15
C LYS A 40 -31.95 -3.06 6.26
N ILE A 41 -31.04 -2.11 6.04
CA ILE A 41 -30.98 -0.81 6.76
C ILE A 41 -30.77 0.32 5.74
N ARG A 42 -31.42 1.48 5.93
CA ARG A 42 -31.44 2.63 5.01
C ARG A 42 -30.74 3.83 5.66
N PRO A 43 -29.63 4.37 5.13
CA PRO A 43 -28.96 5.54 5.72
C PRO A 43 -29.66 6.86 5.34
N ARG A 44 -29.93 7.74 6.32
CA ARG A 44 -30.37 9.12 6.06
C ARG A 44 -29.18 10.01 5.64
N ARG A 45 -29.50 11.18 5.06
CA ARG A 45 -28.53 12.04 4.35
C ARG A 45 -27.66 12.86 5.31
N VAL A 46 -26.34 12.71 5.19
CA VAL A 46 -25.39 13.82 5.24
C VAL A 46 -24.56 13.75 3.96
N LYS A 47 -24.38 14.88 3.25
CA LYS A 47 -23.52 14.99 2.06
C LYS A 47 -22.19 15.63 2.46
N SER A 48 -21.25 14.85 3.03
CA SER A 48 -19.85 15.28 2.98
C SER A 48 -19.28 15.02 1.57
N PRO A 49 -18.33 15.82 1.08
CA PRO A 49 -17.63 15.54 -0.18
C PRO A 49 -16.99 14.15 -0.19
N GLU A 50 -16.52 13.68 0.96
CA GLU A 50 -15.89 12.38 1.14
C GLU A 50 -16.89 11.23 1.07
N ALA A 51 -18.10 11.38 1.61
CA ALA A 51 -19.17 10.39 1.44
C ALA A 51 -19.67 10.32 -0.02
N ALA A 52 -19.52 11.40 -0.79
CA ALA A 52 -19.78 11.41 -2.23
C ALA A 52 -18.63 10.74 -3.02
N LEU A 53 -17.37 11.08 -2.71
CA LEU A 53 -16.18 10.45 -3.30
C LEU A 53 -16.13 8.94 -3.01
N PHE A 54 -16.37 8.53 -1.76
CA PHE A 54 -16.46 7.12 -1.37
C PHE A 54 -17.57 6.39 -2.15
N LYS A 55 -18.75 7.00 -2.33
CA LYS A 55 -19.83 6.40 -3.14
C LYS A 55 -19.45 6.29 -4.61
N LYS A 56 -18.79 7.30 -5.18
CA LYS A 56 -18.30 7.27 -6.56
C LYS A 56 -17.24 6.18 -6.74
N VAL A 57 -16.14 6.23 -5.99
CA VAL A 57 -15.04 5.26 -6.07
C VAL A 57 -15.53 3.85 -5.74
N ARG A 58 -16.48 3.70 -4.80
CA ARG A 58 -17.14 2.41 -4.55
C ARG A 58 -17.89 1.92 -5.79
N HIS A 59 -18.71 2.73 -6.45
CA HIS A 59 -19.45 2.34 -7.65
C HIS A 59 -18.52 2.04 -8.84
N ASP A 60 -17.52 2.89 -9.06
CA ASP A 60 -16.54 2.78 -10.15
C ASP A 60 -15.67 1.50 -10.02
N LEU A 61 -15.45 0.99 -8.80
CA LEU A 61 -14.68 -0.23 -8.53
C LEU A 61 -15.54 -1.48 -8.26
N SER A 62 -16.70 -1.36 -7.60
CA SER A 62 -17.50 -2.51 -7.13
C SER A 62 -18.04 -3.39 -8.25
N ASN A 63 -18.20 -2.83 -9.44
CA ASN A 63 -18.88 -3.51 -10.53
C ASN A 63 -17.95 -4.39 -11.39
N LYS A 64 -16.62 -4.30 -11.22
CA LYS A 64 -15.64 -5.07 -12.03
C LYS A 64 -14.35 -5.50 -11.30
N SER A 65 -13.90 -4.79 -10.26
CA SER A 65 -12.52 -4.92 -9.75
C SER A 65 -12.37 -5.60 -8.39
N ILE A 66 -13.47 -6.02 -7.74
CA ILE A 66 -13.45 -6.79 -6.48
C ILE A 66 -14.37 -8.00 -6.64
N ILE A 67 -13.86 -9.20 -6.38
CA ILE A 67 -14.67 -10.43 -6.31
C ILE A 67 -14.83 -10.81 -4.85
N LEU A 68 -16.07 -10.94 -4.36
CA LEU A 68 -16.37 -11.41 -3.00
C LEU A 68 -17.16 -12.72 -3.06
N MET A 69 -16.60 -13.75 -2.44
CA MET A 69 -17.22 -15.06 -2.23
C MET A 69 -17.52 -15.30 -0.74
N LYS A 70 -18.40 -16.26 -0.45
CA LYS A 70 -18.78 -16.66 0.91
C LYS A 70 -18.69 -18.18 1.06
N ASN A 71 -18.43 -18.65 2.27
CA ASN A 71 -18.39 -20.08 2.64
C ASN A 71 -17.49 -20.94 1.72
N VAL A 72 -16.33 -20.37 1.35
CA VAL A 72 -15.37 -20.99 0.43
C VAL A 72 -14.47 -21.95 1.20
N VAL A 73 -14.21 -23.15 0.69
CA VAL A 73 -13.04 -23.93 1.10
C VAL A 73 -11.90 -23.67 0.12
N ILE A 74 -10.72 -23.31 0.65
CA ILE A 74 -9.47 -23.34 -0.12
C ILE A 74 -8.84 -24.71 0.06
N ASP A 75 -8.46 -25.36 -1.04
CA ASP A 75 -7.69 -26.61 -1.04
C ASP A 75 -6.28 -26.38 -1.61
N PRO A 76 -5.25 -26.20 -0.75
CA PRO A 76 -3.87 -25.97 -1.20
C PRO A 76 -3.26 -27.11 -2.01
N SER A 77 -3.85 -28.32 -2.05
CA SER A 77 -3.39 -29.41 -2.92
C SER A 77 -3.66 -29.17 -4.40
N LYS A 78 -4.54 -28.20 -4.73
CA LYS A 78 -4.95 -27.84 -6.10
C LYS A 78 -4.19 -26.65 -6.68
N GLN A 79 -3.04 -26.30 -6.11
CA GLN A 79 -2.13 -25.29 -6.68
C GLN A 79 -0.98 -25.95 -7.43
N ASN A 80 -0.48 -25.26 -8.46
CA ASN A 80 0.71 -25.60 -9.23
C ASN A 80 1.70 -24.42 -9.13
N ARG A 81 2.92 -24.71 -8.66
CA ARG A 81 3.96 -23.74 -8.29
C ARG A 81 5.33 -24.39 -8.44
N VAL A 82 6.38 -23.60 -8.63
CA VAL A 82 7.79 -24.08 -8.55
C VAL A 82 8.36 -23.79 -7.17
N ALA A 83 8.43 -22.51 -6.78
CA ALA A 83 8.81 -22.10 -5.43
C ALA A 83 7.63 -22.14 -4.43
N LYS A 84 7.90 -21.93 -3.14
CA LYS A 84 6.87 -21.73 -2.10
C LYS A 84 6.67 -20.25 -1.76
N GLY A 85 7.66 -19.42 -2.05
CA GLY A 85 7.71 -18.02 -1.66
C GLY A 85 8.16 -17.84 -0.21
N GLY A 86 8.88 -16.76 0.06
CA GLY A 86 9.43 -16.48 1.40
C GLY A 86 10.79 -17.15 1.66
N GLU A 87 11.40 -17.76 0.64
CA GLU A 87 12.79 -18.21 0.67
C GLU A 87 13.75 -17.01 0.92
N ASP A 88 14.94 -17.25 1.47
CA ASP A 88 15.97 -16.21 1.52
C ASP A 88 16.46 -15.89 0.10
N ILE A 89 16.37 -14.62 -0.29
CA ILE A 89 16.82 -14.09 -1.58
C ILE A 89 18.24 -14.54 -1.97
N HIS A 90 19.16 -14.67 -1.01
CA HIS A 90 20.54 -15.07 -1.25
C HIS A 90 20.67 -16.55 -1.63
N LEU A 91 19.67 -17.38 -1.29
CA LEU A 91 19.61 -18.80 -1.65
C LEU A 91 18.90 -19.05 -2.99
N VAL A 92 18.18 -18.06 -3.52
CA VAL A 92 17.38 -18.16 -4.77
C VAL A 92 17.75 -17.12 -5.83
N ILE A 93 19.01 -16.67 -5.79
CA ILE A 93 19.59 -15.81 -6.83
C ILE A 93 19.40 -16.44 -8.22
N GLY A 94 18.85 -15.66 -9.16
CA GLY A 94 18.56 -16.12 -10.52
C GLY A 94 17.19 -16.78 -10.73
N GLN A 95 16.38 -16.99 -9.68
CA GLN A 95 14.98 -17.43 -9.80
C GLN A 95 14.20 -16.56 -10.80
N THR A 96 13.32 -17.14 -11.61
CA THR A 96 12.55 -16.42 -12.64
C THR A 96 11.16 -16.00 -12.16
N GLU A 97 10.55 -15.04 -12.86
CA GLU A 97 9.16 -14.60 -12.58
C GLU A 97 8.15 -15.75 -12.75
N LYS A 98 8.46 -16.74 -13.60
CA LYS A 98 7.65 -17.93 -13.81
C LYS A 98 7.71 -18.89 -12.61
N ASP A 99 8.86 -18.98 -11.95
CA ASP A 99 9.03 -19.84 -10.76
C ASP A 99 8.33 -19.26 -9.53
N GLU A 100 8.14 -17.94 -9.54
CA GLU A 100 7.40 -17.14 -8.56
C GLU A 100 5.88 -17.09 -8.83
N GLU A 101 5.40 -17.59 -9.97
CA GLU A 101 3.98 -17.63 -10.29
C GLU A 101 3.29 -18.87 -9.69
N ILE A 102 2.17 -18.65 -9.01
CA ILE A 102 1.30 -19.71 -8.50
C ILE A 102 0.02 -19.74 -9.34
N THR A 103 -0.24 -20.90 -9.93
CA THR A 103 -1.45 -21.19 -10.70
C THR A 103 -2.35 -22.15 -9.93
N VAL A 104 -3.66 -22.05 -10.10
CA VAL A 104 -4.63 -22.95 -9.45
C VAL A 104 -5.37 -23.82 -10.46
N GLN A 105 -5.79 -25.00 -10.00
CA GLN A 105 -6.59 -25.99 -10.72
C GLN A 105 -8.04 -26.00 -10.19
N ASN A 106 -8.98 -26.47 -11.02
CA ASN A 106 -10.38 -26.67 -10.62
C ASN A 106 -10.48 -27.47 -9.29
N GLY A 107 -11.22 -26.93 -8.33
CA GLY A 107 -11.35 -27.48 -6.98
C GLY A 107 -10.63 -26.65 -5.91
N PHE A 108 -9.65 -25.83 -6.30
CA PHE A 108 -8.90 -24.96 -5.37
C PHE A 108 -9.80 -24.00 -4.59
N PHE A 109 -10.84 -23.45 -5.22
CA PHE A 109 -11.90 -22.68 -4.56
C PHE A 109 -13.22 -23.46 -4.61
N SER A 110 -13.52 -24.20 -3.55
CA SER A 110 -14.74 -25.01 -3.44
C SER A 110 -15.88 -24.19 -2.81
N ILE A 111 -16.88 -23.79 -3.60
CA ILE A 111 -18.01 -22.93 -3.15
C ILE A 111 -19.35 -23.67 -3.06
N THR A 112 -20.17 -23.33 -2.06
CA THR A 112 -21.55 -23.83 -1.94
C THR A 112 -22.50 -22.94 -2.75
N SER A 113 -22.67 -23.25 -4.05
CA SER A 113 -23.57 -22.54 -4.96
C SER A 113 -24.28 -23.51 -5.91
N LYS A 114 -25.55 -23.23 -6.25
CA LYS A 114 -26.32 -23.99 -7.24
C LYS A 114 -25.70 -23.91 -8.63
N GLU A 115 -25.19 -22.74 -9.00
CA GLU A 115 -24.56 -22.46 -10.29
C GLU A 115 -23.24 -21.74 -10.09
N LEU A 116 -22.31 -21.91 -11.05
CA LEU A 116 -21.09 -21.11 -11.10
C LEU A 116 -21.41 -19.84 -11.90
N PRO A 117 -20.93 -18.66 -11.48
CA PRO A 117 -21.17 -17.43 -12.22
C PRO A 117 -20.44 -17.47 -13.59
N ASN A 118 -20.91 -16.68 -14.56
CA ASN A 118 -20.25 -16.53 -15.86
C ASN A 118 -19.60 -15.14 -15.95
N VAL A 119 -18.38 -15.02 -15.43
CA VAL A 119 -17.60 -13.77 -15.40
C VAL A 119 -16.46 -13.87 -16.41
N LYS A 120 -16.25 -12.79 -17.18
CA LYS A 120 -15.12 -12.64 -18.09
C LYS A 120 -14.23 -11.50 -17.61
N PHE A 121 -12.94 -11.77 -17.44
CA PHE A 121 -11.92 -10.76 -17.15
C PHE A 121 -11.11 -10.46 -18.42
N PRO A 122 -10.36 -9.35 -18.49
CA PRO A 122 -9.42 -9.11 -19.58
C PRO A 122 -8.41 -10.26 -19.69
N ASN A 123 -7.98 -10.63 -20.91
CA ASN A 123 -7.20 -11.86 -21.16
C ASN A 123 -5.95 -12.00 -20.27
N LEU A 124 -5.25 -10.89 -20.00
CA LEU A 124 -4.03 -10.85 -19.18
C LEU A 124 -4.28 -10.75 -17.66
N SER A 125 -5.54 -10.82 -17.21
CA SER A 125 -5.86 -10.80 -15.78
C SER A 125 -5.59 -12.14 -15.11
N HIS A 126 -4.84 -12.12 -14.00
CA HIS A 126 -4.60 -13.30 -13.17
C HIS A 126 -5.89 -13.91 -12.58
N PHE A 127 -6.98 -13.12 -12.50
CA PHE A 127 -8.30 -13.63 -12.15
C PHE A 127 -8.81 -14.71 -13.09
N ASN A 128 -8.38 -14.77 -14.37
CA ASN A 128 -8.75 -15.87 -15.27
C ASN A 128 -8.27 -17.23 -14.75
N ASN A 129 -7.03 -17.31 -14.22
CA ASN A 129 -6.54 -18.54 -13.61
C ASN A 129 -7.26 -18.85 -12.30
N TRP A 130 -7.45 -17.85 -11.42
CA TRP A 130 -8.15 -18.06 -10.15
C TRP A 130 -9.60 -18.49 -10.35
N PHE A 131 -10.26 -18.00 -11.39
CA PHE A 131 -11.63 -18.37 -11.75
C PHE A 131 -11.74 -19.80 -12.30
N ALA A 132 -10.76 -20.25 -13.08
CA ALA A 132 -10.64 -21.66 -13.47
C ALA A 132 -10.39 -22.61 -12.28
N GLY A 133 -10.02 -22.07 -11.11
CA GLY A 133 -9.92 -22.80 -9.85
C GLY A 133 -11.25 -23.05 -9.11
N ILE A 134 -12.35 -22.42 -9.52
CA ILE A 134 -13.63 -22.46 -8.78
C ILE A 134 -14.45 -23.71 -9.15
N SER A 135 -14.79 -24.51 -8.13
CA SER A 135 -15.71 -25.65 -8.23
C SER A 135 -16.95 -25.46 -7.34
N LYS A 136 -18.00 -26.24 -7.61
CA LYS A 136 -19.11 -26.43 -6.67
C LYS A 136 -18.69 -27.44 -5.58
N ARG A 137 -19.24 -27.29 -4.38
CA ARG A 137 -19.12 -28.23 -3.25
C ARG A 137 -20.49 -28.57 -2.69
N ASP A 138 -20.74 -29.85 -2.49
CA ASP A 138 -21.98 -30.34 -1.86
C ASP A 138 -22.08 -30.01 -0.37
N HIS A 139 -23.31 -29.84 0.10
CA HIS A 139 -23.62 -29.42 1.46
C HIS A 139 -23.45 -30.52 2.53
N SER A 140 -23.27 -31.78 2.12
CA SER A 140 -23.23 -32.97 2.98
C SER A 140 -21.88 -33.24 3.67
N TYR A 141 -20.83 -32.45 3.37
CA TYR A 141 -19.46 -32.79 3.75
C TYR A 141 -19.05 -32.24 5.13
N HIS A 142 -19.09 -33.09 6.16
CA HIS A 142 -18.67 -32.80 7.54
C HIS A 142 -17.15 -32.90 7.77
N GLU A 143 -16.35 -32.37 6.84
CA GLU A 143 -14.90 -32.25 7.01
C GLU A 143 -14.57 -31.08 7.97
N LYS A 144 -13.62 -31.27 8.89
CA LYS A 144 -13.17 -30.22 9.81
C LYS A 144 -12.11 -29.36 9.14
N PHE A 145 -12.28 -28.03 9.21
CA PHE A 145 -11.37 -27.05 8.63
C PHE A 145 -10.87 -26.07 9.69
N ASP A 146 -9.71 -25.46 9.44
CA ASP A 146 -9.33 -24.21 10.10
C ASP A 146 -10.25 -23.09 9.57
N GLU A 147 -11.01 -22.40 10.43
CA GLU A 147 -12.03 -21.41 10.04
C GLU A 147 -11.54 -19.95 10.12
N PHE A 148 -11.77 -19.19 9.05
CA PHE A 148 -11.39 -17.78 8.90
C PHE A 148 -12.62 -16.89 8.67
N PRO A 149 -12.90 -15.89 9.55
CA PRO A 149 -14.07 -15.02 9.41
C PRO A 149 -14.07 -14.16 8.15
N PHE A 150 -12.90 -13.62 7.79
CA PHE A 150 -12.66 -12.88 6.55
C PHE A 150 -11.20 -13.00 6.11
N THR A 151 -11.02 -13.18 4.80
CA THR A 151 -9.72 -13.33 4.16
C THR A 151 -9.68 -12.58 2.83
N VAL A 152 -8.54 -11.98 2.51
CA VAL A 152 -8.24 -11.40 1.19
C VAL A 152 -7.13 -12.19 0.49
N LEU A 153 -7.28 -12.38 -0.83
CA LEU A 153 -6.23 -12.91 -1.70
C LEU A 153 -5.53 -11.78 -2.43
N VAL A 154 -4.20 -11.83 -2.42
CA VAL A 154 -3.33 -10.83 -3.07
C VAL A 154 -2.29 -11.57 -3.91
N ARG A 155 -2.19 -11.26 -5.20
CA ARG A 155 -0.97 -11.49 -5.98
C ARG A 155 -0.18 -10.20 -5.97
N ARG A 156 1.08 -10.26 -5.57
CA ARG A 156 2.03 -9.15 -5.76
C ARG A 156 2.67 -9.23 -7.15
N GLY A 157 3.11 -8.08 -7.66
CA GLY A 157 3.76 -7.96 -8.97
C GLY A 157 5.25 -7.62 -8.88
N ASP A 158 5.62 -6.68 -8.00
CA ASP A 158 7.01 -6.27 -7.77
C ASP A 158 7.24 -6.01 -6.27
N TYR A 159 7.28 -7.10 -5.52
CA TYR A 159 7.38 -7.14 -4.06
C TYR A 159 8.64 -6.45 -3.49
N ALA A 160 9.68 -6.28 -4.31
CA ALA A 160 10.95 -5.66 -3.94
C ALA A 160 10.94 -4.13 -4.10
N ASN A 161 9.91 -3.57 -4.73
CA ASN A 161 9.86 -2.17 -5.16
C ASN A 161 8.79 -1.40 -4.39
N LEU A 162 9.25 -0.54 -3.48
CA LEU A 162 8.38 0.22 -2.56
C LEU A 162 7.22 0.95 -3.25
N TYR A 163 7.42 1.46 -4.47
CA TYR A 163 6.39 2.15 -5.22
C TYR A 163 5.21 1.23 -5.57
N TRP A 164 5.48 0.03 -6.09
CA TRP A 164 4.44 -0.94 -6.43
C TRP A 164 3.88 -1.61 -5.18
N THR A 165 4.73 -2.00 -4.22
CA THR A 165 4.30 -2.60 -2.95
C THR A 165 3.33 -1.69 -2.19
N LEU A 166 3.56 -0.37 -2.13
CA LEU A 166 2.61 0.57 -1.49
C LEU A 166 1.28 0.67 -2.25
N MET A 167 1.26 0.54 -3.59
CA MET A 167 0.01 0.52 -4.35
C MET A 167 -0.80 -0.75 -4.10
N GLU A 168 -0.16 -1.92 -4.04
CA GLU A 168 -0.83 -3.20 -3.77
C GLU A 168 -1.34 -3.28 -2.32
N LEU A 169 -0.54 -2.77 -1.38
CA LEU A 169 -0.89 -2.64 0.03
C LEU A 169 -2.09 -1.69 0.22
N TYR A 170 -2.08 -0.53 -0.43
CA TYR A 170 -3.20 0.41 -0.42
C TYR A 170 -4.45 -0.16 -1.12
N ASN A 171 -4.33 -0.83 -2.27
CA ASN A 171 -5.45 -1.47 -2.96
C ASN A 171 -6.09 -2.58 -2.10
N THR A 172 -5.27 -3.33 -1.35
CA THR A 172 -5.73 -4.31 -0.36
C THR A 172 -6.50 -3.62 0.76
N TYR A 173 -5.91 -2.59 1.38
CA TYR A 173 -6.55 -1.82 2.46
C TYR A 173 -7.87 -1.20 2.00
N LEU A 174 -7.90 -0.60 0.80
CA LEU A 174 -9.08 -0.04 0.17
C LEU A 174 -10.16 -1.12 -0.06
N THR A 175 -9.79 -2.31 -0.52
CA THR A 175 -10.72 -3.45 -0.69
C THR A 175 -11.39 -3.79 0.65
N VAL A 176 -10.59 -3.98 1.70
CA VAL A 176 -11.07 -4.30 3.05
C VAL A 176 -12.04 -3.23 3.58
N ARG A 177 -11.67 -1.94 3.45
CA ARG A 177 -12.51 -0.82 3.91
C ARG A 177 -13.78 -0.64 3.07
N LEU A 178 -13.74 -0.88 1.75
CA LEU A 178 -14.93 -0.87 0.88
C LEU A 178 -15.93 -1.97 1.25
N LEU A 179 -15.43 -3.15 1.65
CA LEU A 179 -16.23 -4.28 2.12
C LEU A 179 -16.76 -4.09 3.56
N ASN A 180 -16.39 -3.01 4.25
CA ASN A 180 -16.73 -2.71 5.64
C ASN A 180 -16.18 -3.77 6.63
N GLU A 181 -14.96 -4.23 6.38
CA GLU A 181 -14.21 -5.13 7.25
C GLU A 181 -13.07 -4.38 7.96
N ASN A 182 -12.54 -4.96 9.04
CA ASN A 182 -11.42 -4.39 9.81
C ASN A 182 -10.08 -4.94 9.27
N PRO A 183 -9.14 -4.09 8.79
CA PRO A 183 -7.79 -4.51 8.40
C PRO A 183 -7.10 -5.40 9.44
N LYS A 184 -7.06 -4.99 10.71
CA LYS A 184 -6.37 -5.73 11.77
C LYS A 184 -7.02 -7.06 12.18
N ALA A 185 -8.24 -7.34 11.69
CA ALA A 185 -8.90 -8.64 11.81
C ALA A 185 -8.97 -9.42 10.48
N THR A 186 -8.40 -8.88 9.41
CA THR A 186 -8.37 -9.49 8.08
C THR A 186 -7.16 -10.39 7.95
N ASN A 187 -7.37 -11.61 7.45
CA ASN A 187 -6.29 -12.52 7.07
C ASN A 187 -5.89 -12.24 5.62
N VAL A 188 -4.60 -12.20 5.31
CA VAL A 188 -4.08 -12.05 3.94
C VAL A 188 -3.48 -13.38 3.50
N ILE A 189 -3.84 -13.86 2.31
CA ILE A 189 -3.13 -14.94 1.64
C ILE A 189 -2.43 -14.35 0.41
N MET A 190 -1.10 -14.37 0.43
CA MET A 190 -0.24 -14.12 -0.73
C MET A 190 -0.36 -15.31 -1.69
N MET A 191 -0.79 -15.02 -2.90
CA MET A 191 -1.01 -15.93 -4.03
C MET A 191 0.13 -15.79 -5.05
N ASP A 192 1.34 -15.60 -4.54
CA ASP A 192 2.61 -15.53 -5.26
C ASP A 192 3.67 -16.33 -4.50
N ALA A 193 4.69 -16.79 -5.23
CA ALA A 193 5.85 -17.49 -4.69
C ALA A 193 7.13 -16.62 -4.78
N HIS A 194 7.00 -15.29 -4.68
CA HIS A 194 8.16 -14.40 -4.55
C HIS A 194 8.97 -14.74 -3.29
N PRO A 195 10.30 -14.56 -3.28
CA PRO A 195 11.13 -14.71 -2.08
C PRO A 195 10.68 -13.83 -0.90
N SER A 196 11.37 -13.98 0.24
CA SER A 196 11.27 -13.00 1.33
C SER A 196 11.84 -11.64 0.88
N GLY A 197 11.27 -10.55 1.39
CA GLY A 197 11.70 -9.20 1.05
C GLY A 197 11.54 -8.23 2.22
N LYS A 198 12.38 -7.19 2.27
CA LYS A 198 12.38 -6.18 3.35
C LYS A 198 11.06 -5.42 3.52
N LEU A 199 10.17 -5.51 2.54
CA LEU A 199 8.86 -4.87 2.53
C LEU A 199 7.72 -5.81 3.00
N ASP A 200 7.99 -7.10 3.26
CA ASP A 200 6.98 -8.08 3.69
C ASP A 200 6.27 -7.65 4.99
N ASN A 201 6.98 -6.99 5.93
CA ASN A 201 6.39 -6.55 7.19
C ASN A 201 5.31 -5.47 7.03
N LEU A 202 5.27 -4.72 5.92
CA LEU A 202 4.19 -3.75 5.65
C LEU A 202 2.78 -4.38 5.74
N TRP A 203 2.69 -5.65 5.36
CA TRP A 203 1.43 -6.41 5.41
C TRP A 203 1.02 -6.66 6.86
N SER A 204 1.94 -7.11 7.71
CA SER A 204 1.73 -7.29 9.16
C SER A 204 1.45 -5.96 9.90
N LEU A 205 2.05 -4.85 9.44
CA LEU A 205 1.78 -3.52 10.00
C LEU A 205 0.33 -3.07 9.82
N LEU A 206 -0.38 -3.54 8.78
CA LEU A 206 -1.78 -3.17 8.53
C LEU A 206 -2.82 -4.25 8.85
N PHE A 207 -2.52 -5.51 8.56
CA PHE A 207 -3.50 -6.60 8.61
C PHE A 207 -3.34 -7.48 9.86
N GLY A 208 -4.12 -8.55 9.94
CA GLY A 208 -3.98 -9.60 10.95
C GLY A 208 -2.93 -10.63 10.51
N ASN A 209 -3.33 -11.90 10.38
CA ASN A 209 -2.43 -12.97 9.95
C ASN A 209 -2.07 -12.84 8.47
N ILE A 210 -0.78 -13.02 8.14
CA ILE A 210 -0.26 -13.06 6.77
C ILE A 210 0.17 -14.51 6.46
N TYR A 211 -0.35 -15.07 5.38
CA TYR A 211 -0.02 -16.42 4.90
C TYR A 211 0.54 -16.35 3.48
N ARG A 212 1.42 -17.30 3.13
CA ARG A 212 1.88 -17.54 1.75
C ARG A 212 1.31 -18.89 1.31
N ILE A 213 0.53 -18.93 0.23
CA ILE A 213 -0.20 -20.15 -0.18
C ILE A 213 0.75 -21.33 -0.51
N GLY A 214 1.99 -21.03 -0.90
CA GLY A 214 3.05 -22.01 -1.13
C GLY A 214 3.48 -22.82 0.11
N HIS A 215 3.16 -22.35 1.32
CA HIS A 215 3.40 -23.09 2.58
C HIS A 215 2.14 -23.71 3.17
N MET A 216 0.95 -23.39 2.65
CA MET A 216 -0.30 -24.00 3.09
C MET A 216 -0.42 -25.43 2.53
N SER A 217 -0.82 -26.37 3.40
CA SER A 217 -0.97 -27.80 3.07
C SER A 217 -2.32 -28.39 3.49
N LYS A 218 -3.03 -27.77 4.44
CA LYS A 218 -4.36 -28.16 4.89
C LYS A 218 -5.45 -27.37 4.17
N LYS A 219 -6.61 -27.99 3.93
CA LYS A 219 -7.83 -27.27 3.54
C LYS A 219 -8.26 -26.30 4.64
N SER A 220 -8.78 -25.15 4.24
CA SER A 220 -9.22 -24.08 5.15
C SER A 220 -10.56 -23.49 4.71
N PHE A 221 -11.39 -23.07 5.67
CA PHE A 221 -12.74 -22.55 5.40
C PHE A 221 -12.80 -21.04 5.64
N HIS A 222 -13.26 -20.31 4.62
CA HIS A 222 -13.30 -18.86 4.60
C HIS A 222 -14.76 -18.40 4.48
N LYS A 223 -15.32 -17.93 5.60
CA LYS A 223 -16.71 -17.46 5.70
C LYS A 223 -16.98 -16.29 4.73
N LYS A 224 -15.98 -15.43 4.53
CA LYS A 224 -15.89 -14.44 3.46
C LYS A 224 -14.49 -14.49 2.86
N LEU A 225 -14.38 -14.55 1.53
CA LEU A 225 -13.12 -14.54 0.79
C LEU A 225 -13.20 -13.49 -0.32
N ALA A 226 -12.27 -12.55 -0.37
CA ALA A 226 -12.25 -11.51 -1.41
C ALA A 226 -10.95 -11.52 -2.22
N TRP A 227 -11.06 -11.30 -3.53
CA TRP A 227 -9.91 -10.96 -4.39
C TRP A 227 -9.79 -9.43 -4.43
N VAL A 228 -8.61 -8.89 -4.15
CA VAL A 228 -8.39 -7.44 -4.03
C VAL A 228 -8.33 -6.73 -5.38
N ILE A 229 -8.55 -5.41 -5.37
CA ILE A 229 -8.42 -4.54 -6.56
C ILE A 229 -7.06 -4.78 -7.24
N PRO A 230 -7.02 -5.30 -8.49
CA PRO A 230 -5.78 -5.47 -9.24
C PRO A 230 -5.03 -4.14 -9.39
N ILE A 231 -3.69 -4.20 -9.48
CA ILE A 231 -2.87 -2.98 -9.52
C ILE A 231 -3.27 -2.03 -10.67
N SER A 232 -3.61 -2.59 -11.84
CA SER A 232 -4.16 -1.88 -13.02
C SER A 232 -5.43 -1.08 -12.75
N ASP A 233 -6.25 -1.56 -11.82
CA ASP A 233 -7.58 -1.05 -11.51
C ASP A 233 -7.55 -0.08 -10.33
N GLY A 234 -6.45 -0.06 -9.57
CA GLY A 234 -6.24 0.79 -8.41
C GLY A 234 -6.39 2.28 -8.75
N PRO A 235 -7.02 3.10 -7.88
CA PRO A 235 -7.21 4.52 -8.16
C PRO A 235 -5.89 5.29 -8.20
N MET A 236 -4.81 4.76 -7.61
CA MET A 236 -3.49 5.39 -7.63
C MET A 236 -2.86 5.45 -9.03
N LEU A 237 -3.15 4.50 -9.93
CA LEU A 237 -2.70 4.59 -11.33
C LEU A 237 -3.57 5.51 -12.19
N LYS A 238 -4.76 5.88 -11.72
CA LYS A 238 -5.75 6.67 -12.46
C LYS A 238 -5.57 8.19 -12.31
N SER A 239 -4.48 8.63 -11.68
CA SER A 239 -4.10 10.05 -11.50
C SER A 239 -5.23 10.93 -10.93
N ILE A 240 -6.01 10.39 -9.98
CA ILE A 240 -7.14 11.12 -9.40
C ILE A 240 -6.72 11.96 -8.19
N GLN A 241 -7.32 13.15 -8.07
CA GLN A 241 -6.92 14.16 -7.10
C GLN A 241 -6.97 13.68 -5.63
N LYS A 242 -8.15 13.39 -5.07
CA LYS A 242 -8.26 12.74 -3.74
C LYS A 242 -8.63 11.27 -3.91
N ILE A 243 -7.91 10.39 -3.21
CA ILE A 243 -8.21 8.96 -3.06
C ILE A 243 -8.81 8.70 -1.65
N PRO A 244 -9.75 7.75 -1.50
CA PRO A 244 -10.39 7.48 -0.21
C PRO A 244 -9.46 6.79 0.79
N PHE A 245 -9.61 7.07 2.08
CA PHE A 245 -8.89 6.41 3.19
C PHE A 245 -7.35 6.50 3.15
N VAL A 246 -6.72 7.37 2.36
CA VAL A 246 -5.25 7.48 2.36
C VAL A 246 -4.69 8.00 3.69
N GLU A 247 -5.39 8.93 4.32
CA GLU A 247 -5.08 9.42 5.66
C GLU A 247 -5.18 8.28 6.70
N ASP A 248 -6.29 7.53 6.70
CA ASP A 248 -6.46 6.33 7.54
C ASP A 248 -5.37 5.28 7.30
N PHE A 249 -5.00 5.03 6.04
CA PHE A 249 -3.97 4.06 5.64
C PHE A 249 -2.59 4.48 6.15
N LYS A 250 -2.22 5.74 5.95
CA LYS A 250 -0.99 6.37 6.46
C LYS A 250 -0.92 6.27 7.99
N PHE A 251 -2.01 6.63 8.67
CA PHE A 251 -2.13 6.54 10.12
C PHE A 251 -2.09 5.10 10.64
N SER A 252 -2.71 4.14 9.92
CA SER A 252 -2.67 2.72 10.28
C SER A 252 -1.25 2.14 10.21
N LEU A 253 -0.43 2.59 9.25
CA LEU A 253 1.00 2.22 9.17
C LEU A 253 1.79 2.81 10.36
N TYR A 254 1.57 4.08 10.72
CA TYR A 254 2.19 4.66 11.91
C TYR A 254 1.81 3.90 13.19
N GLN A 255 0.53 3.56 13.37
CA GLN A 255 0.04 2.80 14.54
C GLN A 255 0.63 1.39 14.63
N GLY A 256 1.02 0.77 13.51
CA GLY A 256 1.75 -0.49 13.52
C GLY A 256 3.19 -0.38 14.04
N VAL A 257 3.75 0.84 14.09
CA VAL A 257 5.18 1.11 14.32
C VAL A 257 5.44 1.92 15.61
N GLN A 258 4.49 2.75 16.04
CA GLN A 258 4.55 3.58 17.26
C GLN A 258 3.18 3.72 17.94
N ASN A 259 3.16 3.65 19.28
CA ASN A 259 1.93 3.77 20.08
C ASN A 259 1.43 5.22 20.26
N SER A 260 2.27 6.22 20.01
CA SER A 260 1.97 7.64 20.24
C SER A 260 2.27 8.46 18.98
N ILE A 261 1.23 9.02 18.36
CA ILE A 261 1.33 9.81 17.14
C ILE A 261 1.01 11.26 17.46
N SER A 262 1.93 12.17 17.14
CA SER A 262 1.71 13.62 17.16
C SER A 262 1.35 14.06 15.75
N LEU A 263 0.16 14.63 15.57
CA LEU A 263 -0.33 14.96 14.23
C LEU A 263 0.33 16.21 13.64
N TYR A 264 0.64 17.23 14.47
CA TYR A 264 1.03 18.57 14.00
C TYR A 264 2.54 18.88 14.15
N HIS A 265 3.11 19.53 13.14
CA HIS A 265 4.46 20.12 13.20
C HIS A 265 4.32 21.60 13.58
N ASN A 266 4.83 22.01 14.73
CA ASN A 266 4.89 23.43 15.05
C ASN A 266 5.91 24.13 14.12
N CYS A 267 5.54 25.33 13.66
CA CYS A 267 6.29 26.19 12.73
C CYS A 267 7.79 26.38 13.06
N THR A 268 8.17 26.28 14.34
CA THR A 268 9.51 26.58 14.83
C THR A 268 10.58 25.56 14.44
N ASP A 269 10.18 24.37 13.96
CA ASP A 269 11.07 23.19 13.91
C ASP A 269 10.99 22.41 12.58
N ILE A 270 11.60 22.95 11.53
CA ILE A 270 12.15 22.11 10.44
C ILE A 270 13.47 21.54 10.93
N LYS A 271 13.32 20.57 11.83
CA LYS A 271 14.44 19.91 12.51
C LYS A 271 15.19 18.99 11.56
N LYS A 272 14.50 18.26 10.67
CA LYS A 272 15.09 17.11 9.94
C LYS A 272 14.86 17.16 8.44
N VAL A 273 15.98 17.24 7.69
CA VAL A 273 16.06 17.06 6.24
C VAL A 273 16.61 15.66 5.98
N THR A 274 15.78 14.73 5.51
CA THR A 274 16.24 13.38 5.14
C THR A 274 16.55 13.34 3.64
N PHE A 275 17.79 13.00 3.29
CA PHE A 275 18.23 12.86 1.90
C PHE A 275 18.41 11.38 1.56
N ILE A 276 17.51 10.81 0.76
CA ILE A 276 17.60 9.41 0.31
C ILE A 276 18.75 9.27 -0.69
N LEU A 277 19.81 8.62 -0.23
CA LEU A 277 20.98 8.24 -1.01
C LEU A 277 20.73 6.94 -1.75
N ARG A 278 21.12 6.90 -3.03
CA ARG A 278 20.91 5.76 -3.92
C ARG A 278 22.24 5.07 -4.19
N LYS A 279 22.47 3.95 -3.51
CA LYS A 279 23.67 3.09 -3.63
C LYS A 279 23.22 1.68 -4.00
N ASP A 280 24.17 0.80 -4.33
CA ASP A 280 23.83 -0.57 -4.77
C ASP A 280 23.40 -1.43 -3.57
N TYR A 281 22.38 -2.28 -3.78
CA TYR A 281 21.91 -3.27 -2.81
C TYR A 281 21.12 -4.39 -3.50
N VAL A 282 21.20 -5.62 -2.98
CA VAL A 282 20.44 -6.77 -3.52
C VAL A 282 19.03 -6.73 -2.95
N ALA A 283 18.06 -6.29 -3.77
CA ALA A 283 16.64 -6.23 -3.42
C ALA A 283 15.83 -7.42 -3.94
N HIS A 284 16.32 -8.07 -5.00
CA HIS A 284 15.54 -8.92 -5.88
C HIS A 284 16.43 -10.00 -6.55
N PRO A 285 16.02 -11.28 -6.66
CA PRO A 285 16.89 -12.39 -7.09
C PRO A 285 17.45 -12.22 -8.50
N ARG A 286 16.72 -11.53 -9.38
CA ARG A 286 17.15 -11.21 -10.77
C ARG A 286 18.10 -10.00 -10.85
N ASN A 287 18.52 -9.42 -9.72
CA ASN A 287 19.54 -8.37 -9.62
C ASN A 287 20.66 -8.76 -8.63
N GLN A 288 21.34 -9.89 -8.89
CA GLN A 288 22.45 -10.40 -8.08
C GLN A 288 23.54 -9.36 -7.76
N ARG A 289 23.84 -8.47 -8.71
CA ARG A 289 24.86 -7.41 -8.56
C ARG A 289 24.35 -6.18 -7.79
N GLY A 290 23.10 -6.19 -7.33
CA GLY A 290 22.46 -5.12 -6.58
C GLY A 290 22.44 -3.76 -7.27
N LYS A 291 22.58 -3.71 -8.61
CA LYS A 291 22.86 -2.44 -9.29
C LYS A 291 21.65 -1.52 -9.31
N VAL A 292 21.85 -0.29 -8.84
CA VAL A 292 20.85 0.78 -8.75
C VAL A 292 21.25 1.94 -9.68
N GLN A 293 20.28 2.46 -10.43
CA GLN A 293 20.46 3.64 -11.29
C GLN A 293 20.10 4.94 -10.58
N ARG A 294 20.62 6.07 -11.12
CA ARG A 294 20.33 7.45 -10.69
C ARG A 294 20.81 7.72 -9.26
N LYS A 295 22.11 7.56 -9.07
CA LYS A 295 22.91 7.86 -7.88
C LYS A 295 23.42 9.31 -7.92
N LEU A 296 23.80 9.88 -6.78
CA LEU A 296 24.41 11.23 -6.72
C LEU A 296 25.93 11.12 -6.95
N SER A 297 26.48 11.79 -7.97
CA SER A 297 27.92 11.68 -8.28
C SER A 297 28.82 12.42 -7.28
N ASN A 298 28.30 13.49 -6.68
CA ASN A 298 29.01 14.40 -5.80
C ASN A 298 28.37 14.42 -4.40
N GLU A 299 28.12 13.22 -3.85
CA GLU A 299 27.40 13.03 -2.59
C GLU A 299 27.99 13.85 -1.44
N ASN A 300 29.29 13.72 -1.20
CA ASN A 300 30.00 14.45 -0.14
C ASN A 300 29.90 15.97 -0.37
N GLU A 301 30.16 16.45 -1.59
CA GLU A 301 30.11 17.88 -1.93
C GLU A 301 28.76 18.53 -1.56
N VAL A 302 27.66 17.82 -1.82
CA VAL A 302 26.31 18.26 -1.44
C VAL A 302 26.09 18.19 0.06
N MET A 303 26.48 17.11 0.75
CA MET A 303 26.23 16.97 2.19
C MET A 303 27.10 17.93 3.04
N ASP A 304 28.35 18.15 2.64
CA ASP A 304 29.26 19.11 3.28
C ASP A 304 28.71 20.54 3.12
N TYR A 305 28.24 20.90 1.92
CA TYR A 305 27.63 22.20 1.67
C TYR A 305 26.33 22.40 2.48
N LEU A 306 25.46 21.39 2.53
CA LEU A 306 24.22 21.47 3.32
C LEU A 306 24.51 21.62 4.81
N THR A 307 25.37 20.76 5.36
CA THR A 307 25.73 20.76 6.79
C THR A 307 26.40 22.08 7.20
N LYS A 308 27.29 22.63 6.36
CA LYS A 308 27.97 23.91 6.59
C LYS A 308 27.02 25.11 6.57
N ASN A 309 25.98 25.09 5.73
CA ASN A 309 25.12 26.26 5.49
C ASN A 309 23.74 26.21 6.19
N LEU A 310 23.37 25.08 6.81
CA LEU A 310 22.09 24.86 7.50
C LEU A 310 22.28 24.45 8.98
N THR A 311 23.08 25.21 9.72
CA THR A 311 23.52 24.91 11.10
C THR A 311 22.43 24.76 12.17
N LYS A 312 21.15 24.94 11.82
CA LYS A 312 19.98 24.74 12.69
C LYS A 312 19.10 23.55 12.28
N THR A 313 19.54 22.74 11.33
CA THR A 313 18.76 21.64 10.73
C THR A 313 19.61 20.37 10.67
N GLU A 314 19.10 19.28 11.21
CA GLU A 314 19.64 17.92 11.08
C GLU A 314 19.59 17.52 9.59
N ILE A 315 20.77 17.39 8.97
CA ILE A 315 20.93 16.82 7.64
C ILE A 315 21.16 15.32 7.81
N ASN A 316 20.21 14.51 7.34
CA ASN A 316 20.18 13.06 7.51
C ASN A 316 20.36 12.35 6.15
N PRO A 317 21.60 12.19 5.66
CA PRO A 317 21.90 11.50 4.41
C PRO A 317 21.88 9.97 4.61
N ILE A 318 20.96 9.25 3.95
CA ILE A 318 20.65 7.86 4.32
C ILE A 318 20.34 6.95 3.13
N GLN A 319 20.92 5.74 3.11
CA GLN A 319 20.51 4.65 2.22
C GLN A 319 19.37 3.86 2.88
N ILE A 320 18.16 4.42 2.83
CA ILE A 320 16.99 3.96 3.58
C ILE A 320 16.62 2.48 3.29
N ASP A 321 16.86 2.02 2.05
CA ASP A 321 16.57 0.67 1.57
C ASP A 321 17.34 -0.45 2.33
N LEU A 322 18.36 -0.10 3.13
CA LEU A 322 19.07 -1.07 3.95
C LEU A 322 18.35 -1.43 5.26
N LEU A 323 17.49 -0.55 5.79
CA LEU A 323 16.88 -0.69 7.12
C LEU A 323 15.62 -1.57 7.12
N PRO A 324 15.19 -2.10 8.29
CA PRO A 324 13.83 -2.64 8.47
C PRO A 324 12.76 -1.58 8.15
N ILE A 325 11.67 -1.98 7.52
CA ILE A 325 10.65 -1.02 7.01
C ILE A 325 9.97 -0.22 8.13
N GLU A 326 9.91 -0.76 9.35
CA GLU A 326 9.48 -0.07 10.56
C GLU A 326 10.38 1.11 10.92
N GLU A 327 11.69 0.98 10.70
CA GLU A 327 12.67 2.05 10.94
C GLU A 327 12.59 3.10 9.83
N GLN A 328 12.46 2.66 8.57
CA GLN A 328 12.20 3.56 7.43
C GLN A 328 10.94 4.42 7.69
N ILE A 329 9.85 3.82 8.19
CA ILE A 329 8.62 4.54 8.55
C ILE A 329 8.86 5.57 9.67
N LYS A 330 9.63 5.25 10.72
CA LYS A 330 9.97 6.21 11.80
C LYS A 330 10.73 7.41 11.26
N ILE A 331 11.78 7.17 10.48
CA ILE A 331 12.64 8.23 9.91
C ILE A 331 11.83 9.15 9.00
N ILE A 332 10.96 8.60 8.16
CA ILE A 332 10.09 9.37 7.26
C ILE A 332 8.99 10.13 8.03
N TYR A 333 8.45 9.55 9.10
CA TYR A 333 7.50 10.26 9.98
C TYR A 333 8.17 11.44 10.74
N GLU A 334 9.44 11.34 11.10
CA GLU A 334 10.21 12.49 11.65
C GLU A 334 10.60 13.54 10.59
N THR A 335 10.55 13.19 9.30
CA THR A 335 11.11 14.01 8.23
C THR A 335 10.23 15.22 7.90
N SER A 336 10.79 16.42 8.10
CA SER A 336 10.16 17.68 7.68
C SER A 336 10.32 17.88 6.16
N ILE A 337 11.51 17.64 5.63
CA ILE A 337 11.81 17.76 4.20
C ILE A 337 12.49 16.48 3.72
N LEU A 338 11.85 15.78 2.77
CA LEU A 338 12.38 14.59 2.11
C LEU A 338 13.02 15.00 0.78
N ILE A 339 14.27 14.63 0.55
CA ILE A 339 15.00 14.92 -0.68
C ILE A 339 15.50 13.60 -1.28
N GLY A 340 15.53 13.50 -2.61
CA GLY A 340 16.23 12.41 -3.28
C GLY A 340 16.15 12.47 -4.79
N ILE A 341 16.97 11.65 -5.44
CA ILE A 341 16.95 11.52 -6.89
C ILE A 341 15.81 10.57 -7.31
N HIS A 342 15.07 10.95 -8.36
CA HIS A 342 13.88 10.28 -8.87
C HIS A 342 13.99 8.73 -8.90
N GLY A 343 13.18 8.05 -8.09
CA GLY A 343 13.14 6.59 -8.01
C GLY A 343 12.24 6.07 -6.88
N ALA A 344 12.05 4.75 -6.83
CA ALA A 344 11.08 4.07 -5.96
C ALA A 344 11.15 4.45 -4.47
N GLY A 345 12.33 4.75 -3.92
CA GLY A 345 12.49 5.20 -2.53
C GLY A 345 11.72 6.49 -2.19
N LEU A 346 11.38 7.32 -3.18
CA LEU A 346 10.52 8.50 -2.99
C LEU A 346 9.04 8.13 -2.79
N ALA A 347 8.64 6.85 -2.92
CA ALA A 347 7.30 6.40 -2.56
C ALA A 347 7.00 6.57 -1.06
N HIS A 348 8.04 6.65 -0.22
CA HIS A 348 7.96 7.10 1.17
C HIS A 348 7.25 8.46 1.36
N THR A 349 7.19 9.30 0.33
CA THR A 349 6.43 10.56 0.34
C THR A 349 4.98 10.37 0.81
N LEU A 350 4.35 9.24 0.48
CA LEU A 350 2.99 8.91 0.94
C LEU A 350 2.86 8.81 2.47
N LEU A 351 3.99 8.57 3.15
CA LEU A 351 4.11 8.38 4.60
C LEU A 351 4.71 9.60 5.31
N LEU A 352 4.92 10.72 4.61
CA LEU A 352 5.25 12.00 5.24
C LEU A 352 4.04 12.57 6.00
N ARG A 353 4.32 13.40 7.01
CA ARG A 353 3.29 14.10 7.78
C ARG A 353 2.70 15.27 6.99
N SER A 354 1.51 15.73 7.39
CA SER A 354 0.88 16.90 6.79
C SER A 354 1.78 18.13 6.92
N GLY A 355 1.89 18.92 5.84
CA GLY A 355 2.78 20.07 5.73
C GLY A 355 4.23 19.74 5.35
N SER A 356 4.69 18.49 5.48
CA SER A 356 6.05 18.10 5.04
C SER A 356 6.30 18.39 3.55
N THR A 357 7.55 18.49 3.13
CA THR A 357 7.90 18.78 1.72
C THR A 357 8.69 17.63 1.07
N LEU A 358 8.29 17.20 -0.13
CA LEU A 358 9.14 16.44 -1.04
C LEU A 358 9.91 17.41 -1.97
N ILE A 359 11.23 17.24 -2.06
CA ILE A 359 12.10 17.86 -3.08
C ILE A 359 12.61 16.76 -4.01
N GLU A 360 12.06 16.68 -5.22
CA GLU A 360 12.41 15.65 -6.20
C GLU A 360 13.50 16.13 -7.18
N LEU A 361 14.65 15.44 -7.16
CA LEU A 361 15.78 15.73 -8.05
C LEU A 361 15.75 14.81 -9.28
N PHE A 362 15.42 15.36 -10.44
CA PHE A 362 15.37 14.61 -11.70
C PHE A 362 16.72 14.64 -12.44
N PRO A 363 17.13 13.53 -13.06
CA PRO A 363 18.13 13.56 -14.12
C PRO A 363 17.65 14.37 -15.34
N SER A 364 18.58 14.89 -16.14
CA SER A 364 18.27 15.72 -17.32
C SER A 364 17.40 15.01 -18.38
N SER A 365 17.52 13.69 -18.48
CA SER A 365 16.71 12.82 -19.35
C SER A 365 15.20 12.92 -19.12
N TYR A 366 14.75 13.27 -17.91
CA TYR A 366 13.33 13.40 -17.56
C TYR A 366 12.72 14.77 -17.92
N LYS A 367 13.50 15.75 -18.40
CA LYS A 367 13.01 17.10 -18.75
C LYS A 367 11.91 17.08 -19.81
N ARG A 368 12.01 16.19 -20.81
CA ARG A 368 11.04 16.11 -21.93
C ARG A 368 9.77 15.33 -21.57
N PHE A 369 9.88 14.35 -20.68
CA PHE A 369 8.78 13.48 -20.26
C PHE A 369 8.74 13.39 -18.72
N PRO A 370 8.31 14.47 -18.05
CA PRO A 370 8.37 14.55 -16.59
C PRO A 370 7.32 13.64 -15.95
N ASN A 371 7.80 12.65 -15.19
CA ASN A 371 6.92 11.81 -14.38
C ASN A 371 6.31 12.64 -13.23
N LYS A 372 5.06 12.36 -12.85
CA LYS A 372 4.30 13.05 -11.80
C LYS A 372 3.85 12.15 -10.65
N HIS A 373 4.26 10.88 -10.59
CA HIS A 373 3.79 9.95 -9.55
C HIS A 373 4.11 10.46 -8.14
N PHE A 374 5.33 10.94 -7.89
CA PHE A 374 5.72 11.42 -6.56
C PHE A 374 5.13 12.81 -6.22
N GLN A 375 4.86 13.66 -7.22
CA GLN A 375 4.01 14.85 -7.05
C GLN A 375 2.60 14.47 -6.57
N GLN A 376 2.03 13.41 -7.13
CA GLN A 376 0.71 12.92 -6.76
C GLN A 376 0.70 12.24 -5.37
N PHE A 377 1.78 11.54 -5.00
CA PHE A 377 1.98 11.01 -3.65
C PHE A 377 2.11 12.14 -2.62
N ALA A 378 2.82 13.23 -2.92
CA ALA A 378 2.90 14.40 -2.06
C ALA A 378 1.51 15.01 -1.83
N TYR A 379 0.71 15.20 -2.89
CA TYR A 379 -0.66 15.67 -2.76
C TYR A 379 -1.53 14.75 -1.88
N TRP A 380 -1.42 13.42 -2.01
CA TRP A 380 -2.17 12.47 -1.17
C TRP A 380 -1.65 12.37 0.27
N ALA A 381 -0.38 12.71 0.51
CA ALA A 381 0.20 12.80 1.85
C ALA A 381 -0.17 14.10 2.58
N ASP A 382 -0.80 15.06 1.89
CA ASP A 382 -0.96 16.46 2.33
C ASP A 382 0.41 17.14 2.54
N ALA A 383 1.32 16.90 1.59
CA ALA A 383 2.69 17.38 1.56
C ALA A 383 2.93 18.33 0.38
N HIS A 384 3.80 19.32 0.58
CA HIS A 384 4.29 20.19 -0.47
C HIS A 384 5.24 19.44 -1.44
N TYR A 385 5.33 19.94 -2.68
CA TYR A 385 6.16 19.33 -3.72
C TYR A 385 6.96 20.38 -4.49
N ASP A 386 8.28 20.28 -4.38
CA ASP A 386 9.26 21.00 -5.21
C ASP A 386 10.03 19.99 -6.07
N ARG A 387 10.58 20.47 -7.18
CA ARG A 387 11.40 19.64 -8.08
C ARG A 387 12.47 20.45 -8.79
N TRP A 388 13.52 19.76 -9.20
CA TRP A 388 14.59 20.31 -10.02
C TRP A 388 15.06 19.29 -11.06
N TYR A 389 15.64 19.74 -12.18
CA TYR A 389 16.13 18.87 -13.24
C TYR A 389 17.59 19.19 -13.57
N SER A 390 18.46 18.18 -13.50
CA SER A 390 19.90 18.33 -13.73
C SER A 390 20.22 19.00 -15.07
N ARG A 391 21.21 19.88 -15.06
CA ARG A 391 21.70 20.59 -16.25
C ARG A 391 22.65 19.72 -17.07
N SER A 392 23.41 18.85 -16.41
CA SER A 392 24.38 17.95 -17.02
C SER A 392 23.73 17.00 -18.05
N PRO A 393 24.23 16.90 -19.30
CA PRO A 393 23.71 15.98 -20.30
C PRO A 393 23.93 14.52 -19.88
N GLN A 394 22.86 13.81 -19.53
CA GLN A 394 22.96 12.43 -19.06
C GLN A 394 23.04 11.47 -20.25
N ARG A 395 24.08 10.63 -20.31
CA ARG A 395 24.19 9.57 -21.33
C ARG A 395 23.15 8.47 -21.04
N LYS A 396 22.70 7.76 -22.09
CA LYS A 396 21.54 6.83 -22.04
C LYS A 396 21.65 5.69 -21.00
N ASN A 397 22.87 5.38 -20.54
CA ASN A 397 23.16 4.34 -19.54
C ASN A 397 23.81 4.90 -18.26
N ASP A 398 23.85 6.22 -18.06
CA ASP A 398 24.57 6.81 -16.93
C ASP A 398 23.85 6.51 -15.60
N SER A 399 24.54 5.81 -14.69
CA SER A 399 24.01 5.51 -13.37
C SER A 399 24.03 6.72 -12.43
N TRP A 400 24.64 7.84 -12.81
CA TRP A 400 24.87 8.99 -11.94
C TRP A 400 24.11 10.25 -12.37
N VAL A 401 24.00 11.20 -11.44
CA VAL A 401 23.44 12.54 -11.60
C VAL A 401 24.32 13.51 -10.81
N TYR A 402 24.82 14.55 -11.47
CA TYR A 402 25.44 15.69 -10.78
C TYR A 402 24.38 16.71 -10.38
N VAL A 403 24.56 17.29 -9.18
CA VAL A 403 23.69 18.32 -8.61
C VAL A 403 24.57 19.41 -8.01
N GLU A 404 24.47 20.64 -8.53
CA GLU A 404 25.18 21.79 -7.95
C GLU A 404 24.83 21.93 -6.44
N PRO A 405 25.80 22.00 -5.50
CA PRO A 405 25.51 21.94 -4.06
C PRO A 405 24.60 23.05 -3.52
N ASP A 406 24.55 24.20 -4.18
CA ASP A 406 23.67 25.31 -3.84
C ASP A 406 22.19 25.05 -4.20
N VAL A 407 21.89 24.09 -5.08
CA VAL A 407 20.53 23.77 -5.53
C VAL A 407 19.69 23.14 -4.41
N PRO A 408 20.10 22.03 -3.75
CA PRO A 408 19.35 21.50 -2.63
C PRO A 408 19.20 22.50 -1.49
N TYR A 409 20.24 23.30 -1.22
CA TYR A 409 20.21 24.38 -0.22
C TYR A 409 19.13 25.44 -0.51
N LYS A 410 19.06 25.93 -1.75
CA LYS A 410 18.04 26.90 -2.19
C LYS A 410 16.62 26.32 -2.11
N LEU A 411 16.45 25.06 -2.49
CA LEU A 411 15.17 24.37 -2.41
C LEU A 411 14.72 24.12 -0.95
N ILE A 412 15.65 23.78 -0.05
CA ILE A 412 15.37 23.67 1.39
C ILE A 412 14.95 25.02 1.95
N LYS A 413 15.65 26.12 1.65
CA LYS A 413 15.23 27.47 2.08
C LYS A 413 13.84 27.84 1.57
N HIS A 414 13.55 27.58 0.30
CA HIS A 414 12.21 27.81 -0.28
C HIS A 414 11.10 26.93 0.32
N ALA A 415 11.44 25.73 0.80
CA ALA A 415 10.52 24.93 1.61
C ALA A 415 10.30 25.57 3.00
N VAL A 416 11.39 25.90 3.71
CA VAL A 416 11.36 26.52 5.05
C VAL A 416 10.53 27.81 5.08
N GLU A 417 10.76 28.70 4.12
CA GLU A 417 10.01 29.95 3.96
C GLU A 417 8.52 29.79 3.66
N ARG A 418 8.05 28.58 3.32
CA ARG A 418 6.64 28.27 2.99
C ARG A 418 5.91 27.65 4.16
N PHE A 419 6.55 26.71 4.87
CA PHE A 419 6.06 26.20 6.16
C PHE A 419 5.74 27.37 7.10
N CYS A 420 6.67 28.31 7.25
CA CYS A 420 6.57 29.40 8.21
C CYS A 420 5.70 30.60 7.75
N LYS A 421 4.90 30.45 6.69
CA LYS A 421 3.92 31.47 6.23
C LYS A 421 2.46 31.07 6.47
N ASN A 422 2.22 29.85 6.96
CA ASN A 422 0.88 29.28 7.17
C ASN A 422 0.56 29.05 8.67
N TYR A 423 1.30 29.68 9.58
CA TYR A 423 1.19 29.60 11.04
C TYR A 423 1.23 31.01 11.65
#